data_AF-A0AAJ2X2A7-F1
#
_entry.id   AF-A0AAJ2X2A7-F1
#
_cell.length_a   1.000
_cell.length_b   1.000
_cell.length_c   1.000
_cell.angle_alpha   90.00
_cell.angle_beta   90.00
_cell.angle_gamma   90.00
#
_symmetry.space_group_name_H-M   'P 1'
#
loop_
_entity.id
_entity.type
_entity.pdbx_description
1 polymer ?
#
loop_
_entity_poly.entity_id
_entity_poly.type
_entity_poly.pdbx_seq_one_letter_code
_entity_poly.pdbx_strand_id
1 'polypeptide(L)'
;MRETWDITPNRSLGPLKFGMTQAQVAQFESVMGPVEETTEETLPDGSVATNQFRHRDAPLCSFQRGRLTYLSIGQSDTIDIRFQDVSVFDDDPKLVYSTFGRAAGAVFWHHNSVIMPSLGLELAGFVIEYSPKGKPPVFVSKTTAFTWPQLVLVQPGQAYFRKEDLIEISNLAE
;
A
#
# COMPACT_ATOMS: atom_id res chain seq x y z
N MET A 1 13.21 -11.36 -14.99
CA MET A 1 13.90 -10.43 -14.07
C MET A 1 12.83 -9.47 -13.59
N ARG A 2 12.67 -9.26 -12.28
CA ARG A 2 11.68 -8.31 -11.77
C ARG A 2 12.23 -6.90 -11.91
N GLU A 3 11.39 -5.94 -12.26
CA GLU A 3 11.74 -4.52 -12.13
C GLU A 3 11.73 -4.11 -10.66
N THR A 4 12.66 -3.27 -10.24
CA THR A 4 12.69 -2.76 -8.87
C THR A 4 12.02 -1.40 -8.82
N TRP A 5 10.97 -1.27 -8.01
CA TRP A 5 10.23 -0.02 -7.83
C TRP A 5 10.31 0.44 -6.37
N ASP A 6 10.94 1.59 -6.17
CA ASP A 6 11.06 2.19 -4.85
C ASP A 6 9.81 2.97 -4.44
N ILE A 7 9.42 2.82 -3.18
CA ILE A 7 8.40 3.64 -2.55
C ILE A 7 9.03 4.96 -2.14
N THR A 8 8.48 6.05 -2.67
CA THR A 8 8.69 7.39 -2.10
C THR A 8 7.40 7.80 -1.38
N PRO A 9 7.38 7.77 -0.04
CA PRO A 9 6.18 8.07 0.75
C PRO A 9 5.48 9.35 0.30
N ASN A 10 4.16 9.36 0.32
CA ASN A 10 3.31 10.48 -0.09
C ASN A 10 3.50 10.97 -1.55
N ARG A 11 4.27 10.26 -2.38
CA ARG A 11 4.69 10.78 -3.69
C ARG A 11 4.57 9.77 -4.83
N SER A 12 5.14 8.59 -4.69
CA SER A 12 5.26 7.64 -5.81
C SER A 12 5.54 6.20 -5.41
N LEU A 13 5.21 5.30 -6.34
CA LEU A 13 5.62 3.90 -6.39
C LEU A 13 6.37 3.67 -7.69
N GLY A 14 7.71 3.60 -7.62
CA GLY A 14 8.56 3.54 -8.81
C GLY A 14 8.25 4.69 -9.80
N PRO A 15 7.89 4.39 -11.06
CA PRO A 15 7.57 5.42 -12.05
C PRO A 15 6.22 6.10 -11.82
N LEU A 16 5.31 5.50 -11.05
CA LEU A 16 3.95 6.02 -10.84
C LEU A 16 3.96 7.12 -9.79
N LYS A 17 3.61 8.34 -10.18
CA LYS A 17 3.57 9.51 -9.30
C LYS A 17 2.14 9.99 -9.10
N PHE A 18 1.78 10.34 -7.87
CA PHE A 18 0.50 11.00 -7.63
C PHE A 18 0.35 12.26 -8.48
N GLY A 19 -0.85 12.50 -8.99
CA GLY A 19 -1.15 13.56 -9.94
C GLY A 19 -0.92 13.22 -11.42
N MET A 20 -0.38 12.04 -11.75
CA MET A 20 -0.34 11.57 -13.14
C MET A 20 -1.74 11.38 -13.71
N THR A 21 -1.92 11.69 -15.00
CA THR A 21 -3.15 11.36 -15.73
C THR A 21 -3.14 9.89 -16.18
N GLN A 22 -4.30 9.36 -16.57
CA GLN A 22 -4.39 8.01 -17.14
C GLN A 22 -3.47 7.83 -18.37
N ALA A 23 -3.37 8.85 -19.23
CA ALA A 23 -2.47 8.82 -20.39
C ALA A 23 -0.98 8.77 -20.00
N GLN A 24 -0.60 9.40 -18.88
CA GLN A 24 0.77 9.32 -18.36
C GLN A 24 1.04 7.94 -17.75
N VAL A 25 0.08 7.37 -17.01
CA VAL A 25 0.20 6.01 -16.44
C VAL A 25 0.28 4.96 -17.55
N ALA A 26 -0.45 5.14 -18.66
CA ALA A 26 -0.42 4.23 -19.81
C ALA A 26 0.97 4.11 -20.46
N GLN A 27 1.89 5.06 -20.24
CA GLN A 27 3.27 4.98 -20.74
C GLN A 27 4.06 3.82 -20.11
N PHE A 28 3.60 3.26 -18.99
CA PHE A 28 4.25 2.15 -18.28
C PHE A 28 3.59 0.79 -18.55
N GLU A 29 2.77 0.70 -19.60
CA GLU A 29 2.09 -0.55 -20.01
C GLU A 29 3.06 -1.69 -20.28
N SER A 30 4.29 -1.42 -20.75
CA SER A 30 5.30 -2.47 -20.97
C SER A 30 5.69 -3.24 -19.71
N VAL A 31 5.53 -2.62 -18.53
CA VAL A 31 5.81 -3.24 -17.23
C VAL A 31 4.52 -3.71 -16.55
N MET A 32 3.47 -2.88 -16.58
CA MET A 32 2.21 -3.16 -15.87
C MET A 32 1.21 -4.01 -16.66
N GLY A 33 1.41 -4.21 -17.96
CA GLY A 33 0.42 -4.79 -18.85
C GLY A 33 -0.74 -3.84 -19.18
N PRO A 34 -1.62 -4.26 -20.12
CA PRO A 34 -2.76 -3.46 -20.56
C PRO A 34 -3.80 -3.27 -19.45
N VAL A 35 -4.70 -2.30 -19.63
CA VAL A 35 -5.89 -2.19 -18.76
C VAL A 35 -6.79 -3.37 -19.09
N GLU A 36 -7.11 -4.17 -18.09
CA GLU A 36 -8.03 -5.31 -18.23
C GLU A 36 -9.46 -4.89 -17.88
N GLU A 37 -9.61 -4.12 -16.80
CA GLU A 37 -10.89 -3.67 -16.30
C GLU A 37 -10.79 -2.23 -15.78
N THR A 38 -11.89 -1.49 -15.94
CA THR A 38 -12.07 -0.19 -15.31
C THR A 38 -13.39 -0.18 -14.58
N THR A 39 -13.36 0.19 -13.30
CA THR A 39 -14.57 0.37 -12.48
C THR A 39 -14.64 1.80 -11.95
N GLU A 40 -15.85 2.21 -11.59
CA GLU A 40 -16.07 3.47 -10.90
C GLU A 40 -16.51 3.19 -9.46
N GLU A 41 -16.00 4.00 -8.53
CA GLU A 41 -16.31 3.93 -7.12
C GLU A 41 -16.73 5.32 -6.62
N THR A 42 -17.90 5.41 -6.01
CA THR A 42 -18.33 6.62 -5.33
C THR A 42 -17.68 6.66 -3.95
N LEU A 43 -16.84 7.67 -3.73
CA LEU A 43 -16.14 7.88 -2.48
C LEU A 43 -17.05 8.47 -1.40
N PRO A 44 -16.65 8.41 -0.11
CA PRO A 44 -17.47 8.94 0.99
C PRO A 44 -17.82 10.42 0.89
N ASP A 45 -17.03 11.21 0.15
CA ASP A 45 -17.29 12.63 -0.11
C ASP A 45 -18.22 12.88 -1.31
N GLY A 46 -18.74 11.81 -1.93
CA GLY A 46 -19.61 11.84 -3.11
C GLY A 46 -18.87 12.02 -4.44
N SER A 47 -17.55 12.16 -4.42
CA SER A 47 -16.76 12.19 -5.65
C SER A 47 -16.61 10.78 -6.24
N VAL A 48 -16.28 10.70 -7.53
CA VAL A 48 -16.09 9.41 -8.22
C VAL A 48 -14.60 9.19 -8.45
N ALA A 49 -14.12 8.02 -8.07
CA ALA A 49 -12.83 7.47 -8.45
C ALA A 49 -13.00 6.46 -9.59
N THR A 50 -12.08 6.50 -10.55
CA THR A 50 -11.97 5.50 -11.60
C THR A 50 -10.82 4.57 -11.27
N ASN A 51 -11.10 3.29 -11.05
CA ASN A 51 -10.13 2.26 -10.71
C ASN A 51 -9.73 1.50 -11.97
N GLN A 52 -8.43 1.47 -12.29
CA GLN A 52 -7.88 0.67 -13.38
C GLN A 52 -7.22 -0.58 -12.83
N PHE A 53 -7.77 -1.72 -13.22
CA PHE A 53 -7.21 -3.04 -12.95
C PHE A 53 -6.44 -3.51 -14.18
N ARG A 54 -5.28 -4.09 -13.91
CA ARG A 54 -4.37 -4.66 -14.89
C ARG A 54 -4.07 -6.09 -14.46
N HIS A 55 -3.25 -6.79 -15.23
CA HIS A 55 -2.79 -8.14 -14.90
C HIS A 55 -2.42 -8.28 -13.43
N ARG A 56 -2.61 -9.48 -12.88
CA ARG A 56 -2.58 -9.84 -11.45
C ARG A 56 -1.32 -9.48 -10.63
N ASP A 57 -0.33 -8.83 -11.22
CA ASP A 57 0.94 -8.47 -10.59
C ASP A 57 1.26 -6.97 -10.67
N ALA A 58 0.40 -6.19 -11.33
CA ALA A 58 0.58 -4.75 -11.49
C ALA A 58 -0.19 -3.96 -10.42
N PRO A 59 0.24 -2.73 -10.10
CA PRO A 59 -0.53 -1.90 -9.20
C PRO A 59 -1.90 -1.53 -9.78
N LEU A 60 -2.93 -1.66 -8.96
CA LEU A 60 -4.19 -0.96 -9.15
C LEU A 60 -3.92 0.54 -9.10
N CYS A 61 -4.43 1.25 -10.11
CA CYS A 61 -4.33 2.70 -10.22
C CYS A 61 -5.71 3.32 -10.09
N SER A 62 -5.93 4.14 -9.07
CA SER A 62 -7.20 4.83 -8.85
C SER A 62 -7.06 6.32 -9.10
N PHE A 63 -7.97 6.86 -9.90
CA PHE A 63 -7.94 8.21 -10.41
C PHE A 63 -9.15 8.99 -9.92
N GLN A 64 -8.93 10.13 -9.26
CA GLN A 64 -9.97 11.10 -8.95
C GLN A 64 -9.77 12.34 -9.79
N ARG A 65 -10.85 12.83 -10.43
CA ARG A 65 -10.79 14.01 -11.32
C ARG A 65 -9.69 13.88 -12.40
N GLY A 66 -9.50 12.67 -12.91
CA GLY A 66 -8.50 12.33 -13.93
C GLY A 66 -7.04 12.32 -13.44
N ARG A 67 -6.81 12.29 -12.12
CA ARG A 67 -5.48 12.33 -11.50
C ARG A 67 -5.29 11.11 -10.60
N LEU A 68 -4.14 10.45 -10.71
CA LEU A 68 -3.76 9.32 -9.86
C LEU A 68 -3.66 9.79 -8.42
N THR A 69 -4.51 9.26 -7.54
CA THR A 69 -4.56 9.62 -6.11
C THR A 69 -4.35 8.43 -5.20
N TYR A 70 -4.49 7.21 -5.72
CA TYR A 70 -4.39 5.99 -4.94
C TYR A 70 -3.77 4.87 -5.76
N LEU A 71 -2.89 4.12 -5.10
CA LEU A 71 -2.18 2.97 -5.65
C LEU A 71 -2.32 1.80 -4.69
N SER A 72 -2.57 0.61 -5.22
CA SER A 72 -2.58 -0.61 -4.41
C SER A 72 -1.87 -1.73 -5.16
N ILE A 73 -1.00 -2.45 -4.48
CA ILE A 73 -0.24 -3.56 -5.06
C ILE A 73 -0.10 -4.68 -4.03
N GLY A 74 -0.30 -5.92 -4.48
CA GLY A 74 0.05 -7.12 -3.71
C GLY A 74 1.42 -7.66 -4.11
N GLN A 75 1.76 -8.85 -3.63
CA GLN A 75 2.94 -9.56 -4.12
C GLN A 75 2.89 -9.71 -5.65
N SER A 76 4.01 -9.43 -6.30
CA SER A 76 4.13 -9.34 -7.76
C SER A 76 5.30 -10.15 -8.26
N ASP A 77 5.06 -10.95 -9.30
CA ASP A 77 6.13 -11.69 -10.00
C ASP A 77 6.92 -10.82 -10.98
N THR A 78 6.45 -9.60 -11.29
CA THR A 78 7.06 -8.70 -12.27
C THR A 78 7.73 -7.49 -11.64
N ILE A 79 7.32 -7.08 -10.43
CA ILE A 79 7.82 -5.89 -9.75
C ILE A 79 8.24 -6.23 -8.31
N ASP A 80 9.52 -6.03 -8.00
CA ASP A 80 10.04 -6.00 -6.62
C ASP A 80 9.80 -4.61 -6.02
N ILE A 81 8.84 -4.52 -5.12
CA ILE A 81 8.51 -3.27 -4.42
C ILE A 81 9.44 -3.11 -3.23
N ARG A 82 10.18 -2.00 -3.18
CA ARG A 82 11.16 -1.74 -2.12
C ARG A 82 10.87 -0.47 -1.34
N PHE A 83 11.23 -0.48 -0.06
CA PHE A 83 11.31 0.72 0.76
C PHE A 83 12.66 0.72 1.45
N GLN A 84 13.50 1.73 1.16
CA GLN A 84 14.90 1.71 1.60
C GLN A 84 15.58 0.41 1.10
N ASP A 85 16.18 -0.37 2.00
CA ASP A 85 16.88 -1.61 1.69
C ASP A 85 16.02 -2.87 1.80
N VAL A 86 14.72 -2.77 2.11
CA VAL A 86 13.83 -3.94 2.27
C VAL A 86 12.92 -4.15 1.06
N SER A 87 12.75 -5.41 0.65
CA SER A 87 11.67 -5.83 -0.26
C SER A 87 10.39 -6.01 0.52
N VAL A 88 9.34 -5.29 0.14
CA VAL A 88 8.08 -5.24 0.87
C VAL A 88 7.40 -6.60 0.94
N PHE A 89 7.51 -7.44 -0.09
CA PHE A 89 6.80 -8.71 -0.16
C PHE A 89 7.68 -9.95 -0.01
N ASP A 90 9.00 -9.83 -0.21
CA ASP A 90 9.91 -10.97 -0.14
C ASP A 90 10.67 -11.08 1.18
N ASP A 91 10.90 -9.96 1.89
CA ASP A 91 11.59 -9.97 3.19
C ASP A 91 10.64 -10.32 4.36
N ASP A 92 11.23 -10.57 5.53
CA ASP A 92 10.48 -10.87 6.75
C ASP A 92 9.46 -9.75 7.06
N PRO A 93 8.15 -10.06 7.21
CA PRO A 93 7.12 -9.09 7.55
C PRO A 93 7.44 -8.23 8.77
N LYS A 94 8.17 -8.77 9.76
CA LYS A 94 8.64 -8.02 10.94
C LYS A 94 9.67 -6.96 10.54
N LEU A 95 10.59 -7.30 9.65
CA LEU A 95 11.60 -6.38 9.14
C LEU A 95 10.94 -5.27 8.31
N VAL A 96 10.01 -5.63 7.43
CA VAL A 96 9.23 -4.69 6.63
C VAL A 96 8.47 -3.72 7.55
N TYR A 97 7.68 -4.26 8.48
CA TYR A 97 6.91 -3.47 9.44
C TYR A 97 7.78 -2.51 10.26
N SER A 98 8.88 -3.00 10.84
CA SER A 98 9.76 -2.17 11.67
C SER A 98 10.46 -1.07 10.86
N THR A 99 10.81 -1.34 9.60
CA THR A 99 11.45 -0.35 8.71
C THR A 99 10.50 0.79 8.38
N PHE A 100 9.28 0.48 7.95
CA PHE A 100 8.25 1.49 7.74
C PHE A 100 7.88 2.22 9.02
N GLY A 101 7.72 1.48 10.12
CA GLY A 101 7.31 2.02 11.40
C GLY A 101 8.32 3.04 11.97
N ARG A 102 9.63 2.79 11.82
CA ARG A 102 10.67 3.77 12.15
C ARG A 102 10.58 5.03 11.30
N ALA A 103 10.32 4.89 10.00
CA ALA A 103 10.17 6.02 9.10
C ALA A 103 8.88 6.83 9.37
N ALA A 104 7.81 6.16 9.78
CA ALA A 104 6.52 6.80 10.06
C ALA A 104 6.51 7.55 11.40
N GLY A 105 7.34 7.13 12.37
CA GLY A 105 7.36 7.62 13.74
C GLY A 105 6.19 7.08 14.58
N ALA A 106 4.96 7.22 14.08
CA ALA A 106 3.75 6.66 14.67
C ALA A 106 3.06 5.71 13.67
N VAL A 107 2.55 4.59 14.19
CA VAL A 107 1.83 3.58 13.43
C VAL A 107 0.50 3.28 14.10
N PHE A 108 -0.51 2.97 13.31
CA PHE A 108 -1.87 2.77 13.79
C PHE A 108 -2.44 1.46 13.26
N TRP A 109 -3.42 0.91 13.95
CA TRP A 109 -4.19 -0.25 13.52
C TRP A 109 -5.60 0.15 13.13
N HIS A 110 -6.09 -0.40 12.02
CA HIS A 110 -7.47 -0.29 11.58
C HIS A 110 -7.84 -1.46 10.66
N HIS A 111 -8.99 -2.11 10.88
CA HIS A 111 -9.53 -3.20 10.02
C HIS A 111 -8.51 -4.22 9.48
N ASN A 112 -7.67 -4.79 10.34
CA ASN A 112 -6.63 -5.77 9.96
C ASN A 112 -5.48 -5.21 9.11
N SER A 113 -5.30 -3.90 9.16
CA SER A 113 -4.23 -3.18 8.49
C SER A 113 -3.45 -2.30 9.45
N VAL A 114 -2.17 -2.14 9.15
CA VAL A 114 -1.29 -1.14 9.76
C VAL A 114 -1.32 0.12 8.90
N ILE A 115 -1.69 1.24 9.51
CA ILE A 115 -1.83 2.54 8.88
C ILE A 115 -0.68 3.45 9.33
N MET A 116 -0.06 4.14 8.37
CA MET A 116 1.05 5.05 8.59
C MET A 116 0.76 6.40 7.93
N PRO A 117 -0.07 7.25 8.58
CA PRO A 117 -0.58 8.47 7.96
C PRO A 117 0.52 9.46 7.55
N SER A 118 1.62 9.53 8.31
CA SER A 118 2.76 10.38 7.99
C SER A 118 3.46 10.00 6.69
N LEU A 119 3.33 8.73 6.26
CA LEU A 119 3.88 8.22 5.01
C LEU A 119 2.82 8.12 3.89
N GLY A 120 1.54 8.27 4.22
CA GLY A 120 0.43 8.03 3.29
C GLY A 120 0.33 6.57 2.89
N LEU A 121 0.62 5.65 3.82
CA LEU A 121 0.73 4.22 3.56
C LEU A 121 -0.20 3.39 4.43
N GLU A 122 -0.63 2.26 3.88
CA GLU A 122 -1.30 1.18 4.57
C GLU A 122 -0.65 -0.17 4.18
N LEU A 123 -0.44 -1.03 5.18
CA LEU A 123 0.03 -2.40 5.04
C LEU A 123 -1.05 -3.34 5.56
N ALA A 124 -1.73 -4.03 4.65
CA ALA A 124 -2.74 -5.03 4.97
C ALA A 124 -2.13 -6.44 4.87
N GLY A 125 -2.54 -7.36 5.76
CA GLY A 125 -2.14 -8.77 5.68
C GLY A 125 -0.69 -9.08 6.10
N PHE A 126 0.09 -8.09 6.52
CA PHE A 126 1.43 -8.26 7.13
C PHE A 126 1.37 -8.63 8.61
N VAL A 127 0.44 -8.00 9.32
CA VAL A 127 0.14 -8.21 10.73
C VAL A 127 -1.25 -8.82 10.79
N ILE A 128 -1.39 -9.97 11.45
CA ILE A 128 -2.63 -10.71 11.60
C ILE A 128 -3.49 -10.07 12.69
N GLU A 129 -2.87 -9.78 13.83
CA GLU A 129 -3.54 -9.27 15.01
C GLU A 129 -2.55 -8.41 15.81
N TYR A 130 -3.03 -7.30 16.36
CA TYR A 130 -2.35 -6.65 17.48
C TYR A 130 -3.06 -7.09 18.77
N SER A 131 -2.32 -7.69 19.69
CA SER A 131 -2.88 -8.06 20.99
C SER A 131 -3.18 -6.80 21.82
N PRO A 132 -4.36 -6.69 22.47
CA PRO A 132 -4.62 -5.58 23.39
C PRO A 132 -3.62 -5.56 24.55
N LYS A 133 -3.01 -4.39 24.78
CA LYS A 133 -2.02 -4.03 25.83
C LYS A 133 -0.74 -4.89 25.89
N GLY A 134 0.33 -4.35 25.29
CA GLY A 134 1.71 -4.61 25.71
C GLY A 134 2.34 -5.90 25.17
N LYS A 135 1.70 -6.58 24.22
CA LYS A 135 2.29 -7.72 23.50
C LYS A 135 2.67 -7.31 22.08
N PRO A 136 3.72 -7.92 21.50
CA PRO A 136 4.13 -7.63 20.14
C PRO A 136 3.04 -7.99 19.12
N PRO A 137 2.99 -7.32 17.97
CA PRO A 137 2.10 -7.70 16.87
C PRO A 137 2.33 -9.15 16.43
N VAL A 138 1.27 -9.83 16.04
CA VAL A 138 1.34 -11.17 15.44
C VAL A 138 1.47 -11.00 13.94
N PHE A 139 2.54 -11.53 13.36
CA PHE A 139 2.86 -11.36 11.95
C PHE A 139 2.38 -12.55 11.11
N VAL A 140 2.18 -12.30 9.82
CA VAL A 140 1.91 -13.37 8.86
C VAL A 140 3.07 -14.37 8.86
N SER A 141 2.73 -15.66 8.88
CA SER A 141 3.70 -16.74 8.82
C SER A 141 3.28 -17.75 7.75
N LYS A 142 4.24 -18.47 7.18
CA LYS A 142 3.97 -19.58 6.26
C LYS A 142 3.05 -20.65 6.85
N THR A 143 2.95 -20.72 8.19
CA THR A 143 2.11 -21.66 8.94
C THR A 143 0.70 -21.15 9.26
N THR A 144 0.47 -19.84 9.27
CA THR A 144 -0.85 -19.23 9.58
C THR A 144 -1.55 -18.66 8.34
N ALA A 145 -0.92 -18.75 7.17
CA ALA A 145 -1.22 -18.06 5.90
C ALA A 145 -2.70 -17.97 5.48
N PHE A 146 -3.42 -17.01 6.06
CA PHE A 146 -4.80 -16.66 5.68
C PHE A 146 -4.92 -15.30 4.97
N THR A 147 -3.82 -14.57 4.76
CA THR A 147 -3.84 -13.22 4.21
C THR A 147 -2.83 -13.05 3.07
N TRP A 148 -3.24 -12.32 2.03
CA TRP A 148 -2.37 -11.87 0.94
C TRP A 148 -1.87 -10.47 1.29
N PRO A 149 -0.56 -10.27 1.54
CA PRO A 149 -0.05 -8.96 1.89
C PRO A 149 -0.31 -7.95 0.78
N GLN A 150 -0.73 -6.75 1.16
CA GLN A 150 -1.03 -5.67 0.24
C GLN A 150 -0.44 -4.37 0.78
N LEU A 151 0.18 -3.61 -0.11
CA LEU A 151 0.65 -2.26 0.12
C LEU A 151 -0.30 -1.30 -0.58
N VAL A 152 -0.75 -0.30 0.17
CA VAL A 152 -1.59 0.78 -0.32
C VAL A 152 -0.86 2.10 -0.12
N LEU A 153 -0.85 2.94 -1.15
CA LEU A 153 -0.36 4.31 -1.10
C LEU A 153 -1.51 5.26 -1.42
N VAL A 154 -1.66 6.31 -0.61
CA VAL A 154 -2.70 7.33 -0.80
C VAL A 154 -2.05 8.70 -0.90
N GLN A 155 -2.55 9.53 -1.80
CA GLN A 155 -2.12 10.92 -1.90
C GLN A 155 -2.41 11.67 -0.58
N PRO A 156 -1.48 12.52 -0.11
CA PRO A 156 -1.74 13.38 1.04
C PRO A 156 -3.05 14.17 0.92
N GLY A 157 -3.82 14.22 2.01
CA GLY A 157 -5.10 14.90 2.06
C GLY A 157 -6.27 14.14 1.42
N GLN A 158 -6.02 12.97 0.83
CA GLN A 158 -7.03 12.04 0.31
C GLN A 158 -7.15 10.76 1.16
N ALA A 159 -6.49 10.73 2.31
CA ALA A 159 -6.50 9.57 3.19
C ALA A 159 -7.91 9.29 3.73
N TYR A 160 -8.36 8.04 3.58
CA TYR A 160 -9.63 7.56 4.11
C TYR A 160 -9.63 7.35 5.64
N PHE A 161 -8.46 7.54 6.28
CA PHE A 161 -8.27 7.26 7.70
C PHE A 161 -8.76 8.42 8.56
N ARG A 162 -9.89 8.22 9.24
CA ARG A 162 -10.32 9.15 10.30
C ARG A 162 -9.56 8.80 11.56
N LYS A 163 -8.89 9.79 12.16
CA LYS A 163 -8.03 9.59 13.34
C LYS A 163 -8.76 8.94 14.52
N GLU A 164 -10.06 9.16 14.63
CA GLU A 164 -10.94 8.58 15.65
C GLU A 164 -11.17 7.06 15.52
N ASP A 165 -10.93 6.50 14.33
CA ASP A 165 -11.06 5.06 14.06
C ASP A 165 -9.71 4.32 14.14
N LEU A 166 -8.64 5.05 14.47
CA LEU A 166 -7.27 4.55 14.51
C LEU A 166 -6.81 4.26 15.94
N ILE A 167 -6.18 3.10 16.12
CA ILE A 167 -5.59 2.70 17.40
C ILE A 167 -4.08 2.76 17.26
N GLU A 168 -3.42 3.65 18.01
CA GLU A 168 -1.95 3.75 17.97
C GLU A 168 -1.31 2.46 18.52
N ILE A 169 -0.33 1.91 17.79
CA ILE A 169 0.38 0.68 18.16
C ILE A 169 1.90 0.88 18.12
N SER A 170 2.66 -0.04 18.74
CA SER A 170 4.12 0.00 18.74
C SER A 170 4.70 -0.26 17.36
N ASN A 171 5.58 0.60 16.88
CA ASN A 171 6.34 0.39 15.64
C ASN A 171 7.56 -0.54 15.78
N LEU A 172 7.74 -1.13 16.96
CA LEU A 172 8.79 -2.12 17.24
C LEU A 172 8.22 -3.53 17.07
N ALA A 173 8.88 -4.34 16.22
CA ALA A 173 8.69 -5.77 16.19
C ALA A 173 9.64 -6.41 17.21
N GLU A 174 9.12 -7.25 18.12
CA GLU A 174 9.93 -8.14 18.97
C GLU A 174 10.36 -9.40 18.20
#